data_AF-A0A2W5XS10-F1
#
_entry.id   AF-A0A2W5XS10-F1
#
_cell.length_a   1.000
_cell.length_b   1.000
_cell.length_c   1.000
_cell.angle_alpha   90.00
_cell.angle_beta   90.00
_cell.angle_gamma   90.00
#
_symmetry.space_group_name_H-M   'P 1'
#
loop_
_entity.id
_entity.type
_entity.pdbx_description
1 polymer ?
#
loop_
_entity_poly.entity_id
_entity_poly.type
_entity_poly.pdbx_seq_one_letter_code
_entity_poly.pdbx_strand_id
1 'polypeptide(L)' 'MRARCKDGRYRWLRWRAAPYPQSRLIYAIAHDITDQKLREEATRSLSSSFLEKPYESADLLAAVEKALSPTRDRV' A
#
# COMPACT_ATOMS: atom_id res chain seq x y z
N MET A 1 10.36 1.01 -9.79
CA MET A 1 10.49 1.51 -11.18
C MET A 1 9.20 1.17 -11.91
N ARG A 2 8.74 1.99 -12.87
CA ARG A 2 7.57 1.67 -13.70
C ARG A 2 8.03 1.19 -15.07
N ALA A 3 7.53 0.05 -15.51
CA ALA A 3 7.85 -0.53 -16.82
C ALA A 3 6.57 -0.64 -17.66
N ARG A 4 6.72 -0.47 -18.98
CA ARG A 4 5.62 -0.66 -19.94
C ARG A 4 5.66 -2.09 -20.46
N CYS A 5 4.57 -2.82 -20.29
CA CYS A 5 4.39 -4.15 -20.82
C CYS A 5 4.03 -4.11 -22.32
N LYS A 6 4.21 -5.24 -23.02
CA LYS A 6 3.91 -5.36 -24.46
C LYS A 6 2.45 -5.05 -24.79
N ASP A 7 1.55 -5.29 -23.83
CA ASP A 7 0.12 -5.00 -23.90
C ASP A 7 -0.23 -3.51 -23.64
N GLY A 8 0.77 -2.65 -23.45
CA GLY A 8 0.60 -1.21 -23.21
C GLY A 8 0.32 -0.84 -21.75
N ARG A 9 0.12 -1.80 -20.86
CA ARG A 9 -0.11 -1.53 -19.43
C ARG A 9 1.19 -1.18 -18.73
N TYR A 10 1.08 -0.36 -17.69
CA TYR A 10 2.21 -0.04 -16.82
C TYR A 10 2.19 -0.92 -15.58
N ARG A 11 3.34 -1.48 -15.24
CA ARG A 11 3.52 -2.29 -14.03
C ARG A 11 4.65 -1.73 -13.19
N TRP A 12 4.49 -1.84 -11.88
CA TRP A 12 5.52 -1.47 -10.92
C TRP A 12 6.44 -2.67 -10.72
N LEU A 13 7.70 -2.52 -11.11
CA LEU A 13 8.71 -3.55 -10.93
C LEU A 13 9.70 -3.12 -9.85
N ARG A 14 9.99 -4.07 -8.96
CA ARG A 14 11.11 -4.01 -8.04
C ARG A 14 12.25 -4.80 -8.65
N TRP A 15 13.35 -4.11 -8.91
CA TRP A 15 14.55 -4.71 -9.48
C TRP A 15 15.53 -5.08 -8.38
N ARG A 16 16.14 -6.26 -8.52
CA ARG A 16 17.37 -6.63 -7.83
C ARG A 16 18.36 -7.08 -8.89
N ALA A 17 19.55 -6.51 -8.89
CA ALA A 17 20.62 -6.88 -9.79
C ALA A 17 21.84 -7.30 -8.97
N ALA A 18 22.50 -8.38 -9.39
CA ALA A 18 23.72 -8.88 -8.81
C ALA A 18 24.75 -9.10 -9.93
N PRO A 19 25.97 -8.53 -9.81
CA PRO A 19 27.03 -8.82 -10.76
C PRO A 19 27.49 -10.27 -10.59
N TYR A 20 27.85 -10.91 -11.69
CA TYR A 20 28.53 -12.20 -11.72
C TYR A 20 29.88 -12.04 -12.45
N PRO A 21 30.93 -11.66 -11.69
CA PRO A 21 32.20 -11.22 -12.25
C PRO A 21 32.90 -12.29 -13.09
N GLN A 22 32.75 -13.57 -12.72
CA GLN A 22 33.42 -14.69 -13.39
C GLN A 22 33.09 -14.78 -14.88
N SER A 23 31.86 -14.45 -15.28
CA SER A 23 31.47 -14.42 -16.69
C SER A 23 31.23 -13.02 -17.23
N ARG A 24 31.59 -11.97 -16.47
CA ARG A 24 31.34 -10.55 -16.81
C ARG A 24 29.87 -10.26 -17.14
N LEU A 25 28.95 -10.89 -16.41
CA LEU A 25 27.51 -10.68 -16.56
C LEU A 25 26.92 -9.95 -15.36
N ILE A 26 25.73 -9.38 -15.56
CA ILE A 26 24.89 -8.86 -14.49
C ILE A 26 23.56 -9.60 -14.58
N TYR A 27 23.19 -10.30 -13.52
CA TYR A 27 21.88 -10.93 -13.42
C TYR A 27 20.93 -9.97 -12.73
N ALA A 28 19.75 -9.80 -13.32
CA ALA A 28 18.69 -8.99 -12.75
C ALA A 28 17.40 -9.79 -12.64
N ILE A 29 16.70 -9.62 -11.52
CA ILE A 29 15.38 -10.18 -11.27
C ILE A 29 14.43 -9.01 -11.04
N ALA A 30 13.30 -9.05 -11.73
CA ALA A 30 12.19 -8.13 -11.53
C ALA A 30 11.04 -8.85 -10.83
N HIS A 31 10.60 -8.31 -9.70
CA HIS A 31 9.34 -8.70 -9.08
C HIS A 31 8.27 -7.68 -9.41
N ASP A 32 7.10 -8.15 -9.82
CA ASP A 32 5.94 -7.29 -9.95
C ASP A 32 5.39 -6.96 -8.56
N ILE A 33 5.25 -5.66 -8.29
CA ILE A 33 4.73 -5.13 -7.01
C ILE A 33 3.53 -4.21 -7.24
N THR A 34 2.87 -4.31 -8.39
CA THR A 34 1.72 -3.46 -8.75
C THR A 34 0.59 -3.62 -7.73
N ASP A 35 0.23 -4.85 -7.36
CA ASP A 35 -0.82 -5.10 -6.36
C ASP A 35 -0.43 -4.68 -4.95
N GLN A 36 0.86 -4.80 -4.60
CA GLN A 36 1.35 -4.30 -3.32
C GLN A 36 1.21 -2.77 -3.27
N LYS A 37 1.54 -2.07 -4.36
CA LYS A 37 1.41 -0.62 -4.43
C LYS A 37 -0.03 -0.16 -4.36
N LEU A 38 -0.95 -0.84 -5.05
CA LEU A 38 -2.37 -0.53 -4.97
C LEU A 38 -2.93 -0.70 -3.56
N ARG A 39 -2.49 -1.75 -2.83
CA ARG A 39 -2.87 -1.95 -1.42
C ARG A 39 -2.29 -0.88 -0.50
N GLU A 40 -1.01 -0.56 -0.65
CA GLU A 40 -0.37 0.54 0.11
C GLU A 40 -1.06 1.89 -0.14
N GLU A 41 -1.42 2.18 -1.38
CA GLU A 41 -2.15 3.39 -1.76
C GLU A 41 -3.53 3.42 -1.09
N ALA A 42 -4.29 2.33 -1.15
CA ALA A 42 -5.60 2.23 -0.49
C ALA A 42 -5.51 2.47 1.03
N THR A 43 -4.50 1.90 1.69
CA THR A 43 -4.26 2.14 3.12
C THR A 43 -3.82 3.58 3.40
N ARG A 44 -3.00 4.17 2.52
CA ARG A 44 -2.55 5.57 2.66
C ARG A 44 -3.69 6.56 2.41
N SER A 45 -4.58 6.32 1.47
CA SER A 45 -5.73 7.19 1.20
C SER A 45 -6.71 7.24 2.38
N LEU A 46 -6.90 6.11 3.06
CA LEU A 46 -7.60 6.07 4.35
C LEU A 46 -6.85 6.95 5.36
N SER A 47 -5.59 6.64 5.64
CA SER A 47 -4.82 7.39 6.65
C SER A 47 -4.70 8.89 6.36
N SER A 48 -4.60 9.31 5.10
CA SER A 48 -4.49 10.71 4.69
C SER A 48 -5.81 11.46 4.83
N SER A 49 -6.94 10.84 4.46
CA SER A 49 -8.26 11.46 4.64
C SER A 49 -8.64 11.62 6.13
N PHE A 50 -8.06 10.79 7.00
CA PHE A 50 -8.18 10.91 8.46
C PHE A 50 -7.35 12.07 9.06
N LEU A 51 -6.23 12.45 8.43
CA LEU A 51 -5.35 13.52 8.91
C LEU A 51 -5.73 14.92 8.41
N GLU A 52 -6.54 15.01 7.34
CA GLU A 52 -7.04 16.31 6.85
C GLU A 52 -8.17 16.90 7.70
N LYS A 53 -8.80 16.12 8.58
CA LYS A 53 -9.80 16.62 9.53
C LYS A 53 -9.29 16.47 10.96
N PRO A 54 -8.88 17.54 11.64
CA PRO A 54 -8.45 17.46 13.03
C PRO A 54 -9.71 17.21 13.87
N TYR A 55 -9.98 15.94 14.14
CA TYR A 55 -10.98 15.54 15.12
C TYR A 55 -10.34 15.84 16.49
N GLU A 56 -10.92 16.79 17.23
CA GLU A 56 -10.46 17.11 18.59
C GLU A 56 -10.47 15.82 19.43
N SER A 57 -9.53 15.69 20.38
CA SER A 57 -9.30 14.44 21.12
C SER A 57 -10.55 13.89 21.82
N ALA A 58 -11.50 14.75 22.20
CA ALA A 58 -12.80 14.37 22.74
C ALA A 58 -13.69 13.64 21.70
N ASP A 59 -13.65 14.08 20.45
CA ASP A 59 -14.44 13.48 19.39
C ASP A 59 -13.85 12.12 18.98
N LEU A 60 -12.52 11.96 19.01
CA LEU A 60 -11.85 10.69 18.71
C LEU A 60 -12.25 9.57 19.68
N LEU A 61 -12.37 9.89 20.97
CA LEU A 61 -12.85 8.95 21.97
C LEU A 61 -14.30 8.54 21.70
N ALA A 62 -15.16 9.50 21.37
CA ALA A 62 -16.57 9.22 21.07
C ALA A 62 -16.75 8.38 19.80
N ALA A 63 -15.96 8.60 18.75
CA ALA A 63 -16.02 7.82 17.52
C ALA A 63 -15.50 6.39 17.69
N VAL A 64 -14.42 6.21 18.47
CA VAL A 64 -13.88 4.89 18.80
C VAL A 64 -14.85 4.12 19.72
N GLU A 65 -15.45 4.79 20.71
CA GLU A 65 -16.44 4.20 21.63
C GLU A 65 -17.71 3.78 20.89
N LYS A 66 -18.16 4.57 19.91
CA LYS A 66 -19.28 4.23 19.02
C LYS A 66 -18.98 3.05 18.11
N ALA A 67 -17.74 2.92 17.64
CA ALA A 67 -17.30 1.81 16.78
C ALA A 67 -17.04 0.51 17.57
N LEU A 68 -16.64 0.61 18.84
CA LEU A 68 -16.35 -0.52 19.73
C LEU A 68 -17.54 -0.93 20.61
N SER A 69 -18.64 -0.18 20.62
CA SER A 69 -19.89 -0.63 21.25
C SER A 69 -20.49 -1.75 20.39
N PRO A 70 -20.49 -3.02 20.84
CA PRO A 70 -21.05 -4.10 20.06
C PRO A 70 -22.53 -3.82 19.83
N THR A 71 -23.00 -4.05 18.62
CA THR A 71 -24.42 -4.23 18.28
C THR A 71 -25.03 -5.21 19.27
N ARG A 72 -25.61 -4.68 20.35
CA ARG A 72 -26.57 -5.41 21.17
C ARG A 72 -27.92 -5.24 20.48
N ASP A 73 -28.00 -5.90 19.33
CA ASP A 73 -29.26 -6.20 18.70
C ASP A 73 -29.98 -7.18 19.64
N ARG A 74 -31.07 -6.68 20.23
CA ARG A 74 -32.33 -7.38 20.51
C ARG A 74 -32.27 -8.67 21.34
N VAL A 75 -32.81 -8.61 22.57
CA VAL A 75 -34.04 -9.33 22.96
C VAL A 75 -34.82 -8.45 23.92
#